data_AF-A0A2M7B351-F1
#
_entry.id   AF-A0A2M7B351-F1
#
_cell.length_a   1.000
_cell.length_b   1.000
_cell.length_c   1.000
_cell.angle_alpha   90.00
_cell.angle_beta   90.00
_cell.angle_gamma   90.00
#
_symmetry.space_group_name_H-M   'P 1'
#
loop_
_entity.id
_entity.type
_entity.pdbx_description
1 polymer ?
#
loop_
_entity_poly.entity_id
_entity_poly.type
_entity_poly.pdbx_seq_one_letter_code
_entity_poly.pdbx_strand_id
1 'polypeptide(L)'
;MLISRIVECITLLALTYYKRSPVAAALRELLQFDPHFMVKVLKPVLPVALNELLWAAGITAYNVVYARISTEAIAAMNIVSTVDNLALTLFIGITNATTVLVGNRIGAGEDEEAFRYGARSTGLSTVLALLVGGLILLARNPVLALYKVSPDVIQYAHRVMLILASFLWVRAQNMTLIVGAFRGGGDTRFALFLDGFIIWMLGVPLAFLGGFVFHLPVYWVYLLVMSEEATKYILSLPRFFSRKWIHDLAQTVSV
;
A
#
# COMPACT_ATOMS: atom_id res chain seq x y z
N MET A 1 12.59 2.58 16.87
CA MET A 1 11.16 2.83 16.59
C MET A 1 10.37 3.31 17.80
N LEU A 2 10.45 2.64 18.97
CA LEU A 2 9.64 3.01 20.15
C LEU A 2 9.82 4.48 20.60
N ILE A 3 11.06 4.94 20.71
CA ILE A 3 11.39 6.31 21.15
C ILE A 3 10.80 7.35 20.19
N SER A 4 10.90 7.12 18.87
CA SER A 4 10.33 8.03 17.86
C SER A 4 8.82 8.14 17.97
N ARG A 5 8.10 7.03 18.22
CA ARG A 5 6.65 7.03 18.39
C ARG A 5 6.20 7.70 19.69
N ILE A 6 6.99 7.56 20.74
CA ILE A 6 6.75 8.25 22.02
C ILE A 6 6.91 9.77 21.84
N VAL A 7 7.99 10.21 21.18
CA VAL A 7 8.24 11.64 20.91
C VAL A 7 7.17 12.24 20.00
N GLU A 8 6.76 11.53 18.95
CA GLU A 8 5.67 11.92 18.05
C GLU A 8 4.34 12.07 18.81
N CYS A 9 3.99 11.08 19.64
CA CYS A 9 2.78 11.11 20.46
C CYS A 9 2.77 12.29 21.43
N ILE A 10 3.88 12.52 22.15
CA ILE A 10 4.00 13.64 23.09
C ILE A 10 3.90 14.98 22.36
N THR A 11 4.54 15.11 21.19
CA THR A 11 4.51 16.36 20.42
C THR A 11 3.11 16.66 19.90
N LEU A 12 2.39 15.65 19.40
CA LEU A 12 1.01 15.80 18.93
C LEU A 12 0.06 16.16 20.06
N LEU A 13 0.17 15.51 21.22
CA LEU A 13 -0.64 15.83 22.40
C LEU A 13 -0.35 17.25 22.89
N ALA A 14 0.92 17.63 23.04
CA ALA A 14 1.32 18.95 23.47
C ALA A 14 0.80 20.04 22.52
N LEU A 15 0.93 19.87 21.20
CA LEU A 15 0.42 20.82 20.22
C LEU A 15 -1.11 20.91 20.20
N THR A 16 -1.81 19.78 20.38
CA THR A 16 -3.28 19.73 20.38
C THR A 16 -3.87 20.47 21.59
N TYR A 17 -3.31 20.23 22.78
CA TYR A 17 -3.76 20.88 24.02
C TYR A 17 -3.26 22.32 24.14
N TYR A 18 -2.08 22.65 23.62
CA TYR A 18 -1.58 24.04 23.61
C TYR A 18 -2.37 24.93 22.65
N LYS A 19 -2.73 24.45 21.45
CA LYS A 19 -3.50 25.22 20.46
C LYS A 19 -5.02 25.21 20.70
N ARG A 20 -5.52 24.56 21.75
CA ARG A 20 -6.97 24.37 22.01
C ARG A 20 -7.76 24.00 20.75
N SER A 21 -7.21 23.07 19.95
CA SER A 21 -7.87 22.56 18.77
C SER A 21 -9.21 21.90 19.18
N PRO A 22 -10.26 21.86 18.35
CA PRO A 22 -11.52 21.17 18.65
C PRO A 22 -11.38 19.68 19.03
N VAL A 23 -10.18 19.10 18.89
CA VAL A 23 -9.80 17.73 19.29
C VAL A 23 -9.28 17.65 20.74
N ALA A 24 -9.04 18.78 21.43
CA ALA A 24 -8.56 18.85 22.81
C ALA A 24 -9.69 18.55 23.82
N ALA A 25 -10.23 17.33 23.74
CA ALA A 25 -11.26 16.85 24.65
C ALA A 25 -10.70 16.64 26.07
N ALA A 26 -11.53 16.87 27.09
CA ALA A 26 -11.17 16.56 28.47
C ALA A 26 -11.02 15.04 28.63
N LEU A 27 -10.13 14.57 29.52
CA LEU A 27 -9.93 13.12 29.77
C LEU A 27 -11.25 12.41 30.13
N ARG A 28 -12.18 13.14 30.76
CA ARG A 28 -13.52 12.68 31.12
C ARG A 28 -14.47 12.55 29.92
N GLU A 29 -14.24 13.31 28.84
CA GLU A 29 -14.98 13.22 27.58
C GLU A 29 -14.40 12.10 26.70
N LEU A 30 -13.08 11.90 26.74
CA LEU A 30 -12.42 10.77 26.05
C LEU A 30 -12.79 9.40 26.64
N LEU A 31 -13.10 9.34 27.95
CA LEU A 31 -13.51 8.13 28.65
C LEU A 31 -15.04 7.92 28.68
N GLN A 32 -15.82 8.82 28.08
CA GLN A 32 -17.27 8.61 27.94
C GLN A 32 -17.54 7.61 26.83
N PHE A 33 -18.07 6.45 27.22
CA PHE A 33 -18.37 5.36 26.31
C PHE A 33 -19.81 5.51 25.81
N ASP A 34 -19.98 5.94 24.57
CA ASP A 34 -21.29 5.95 23.89
C ASP A 34 -21.36 4.77 22.89
N PRO A 35 -22.12 3.71 23.20
CA PRO A 35 -22.30 2.56 22.30
C PRO A 35 -22.87 2.96 20.93
N HIS A 36 -23.70 4.00 20.88
CA HIS A 36 -24.30 4.47 19.62
C HIS A 36 -23.26 5.13 18.72
N PHE A 37 -22.41 5.99 19.28
CA PHE A 37 -21.25 6.55 18.59
C PHE A 37 -20.26 5.44 18.17
N MET A 38 -20.02 4.45 19.02
CA MET A 38 -19.08 3.36 18.73
C MET A 38 -19.53 2.52 17.52
N VAL A 39 -20.82 2.17 17.42
CA VAL A 39 -21.37 1.48 16.24
C VAL A 39 -21.25 2.35 14.98
N LYS A 40 -21.47 3.66 15.10
CA LYS A 40 -21.35 4.62 14.00
C LYS A 40 -19.91 4.74 13.48
N VAL A 41 -18.90 4.59 14.35
CA VAL A 41 -17.48 4.58 13.98
C VAL A 41 -17.01 3.20 13.49
N LEU A 42 -17.41 2.12 14.15
CA LEU A 42 -16.99 0.76 13.80
C LEU A 42 -17.50 0.33 12.42
N LYS A 43 -18.74 0.70 12.05
CA LYS A 43 -19.34 0.31 10.77
C LYS A 43 -18.51 0.73 9.53
N PRO A 44 -17.99 1.96 9.43
CA PRO A 44 -17.10 2.37 8.34
C PRO A 44 -15.64 1.93 8.52
N VAL A 45 -15.15 1.75 9.75
CA VAL A 45 -13.76 1.32 10.02
C VAL A 45 -13.57 -0.18 9.74
N LEU A 46 -14.58 -1.00 10.04
CA LEU A 46 -14.49 -2.46 9.94
C LEU A 46 -14.13 -2.95 8.52
N PRO A 47 -14.73 -2.45 7.42
CA PRO A 47 -14.34 -2.84 6.06
C PRO A 47 -12.88 -2.50 5.73
N VAL A 48 -12.38 -1.36 6.20
CA VAL A 48 -10.99 -0.93 5.99
C VAL A 48 -10.05 -1.82 6.80
N ALA A 49 -10.36 -2.08 8.08
CA ALA A 49 -9.57 -2.97 8.92
C ALA A 49 -9.53 -4.40 8.35
N LEU A 50 -10.67 -4.92 7.87
CA LEU A 50 -10.73 -6.22 7.21
C LEU A 50 -9.89 -6.26 5.94
N ASN A 51 -9.90 -5.19 5.14
CA ASN A 51 -9.04 -5.09 3.97
C ASN A 51 -7.55 -5.19 4.35
N GLU A 52 -7.10 -4.41 5.33
CA GLU A 52 -5.70 -4.41 5.78
C GLU A 52 -5.29 -5.76 6.34
N LEU A 53 -6.19 -6.44 7.08
CA LEU A 53 -5.96 -7.80 7.59
C LEU A 53 -5.81 -8.81 6.46
N LEU A 54 -6.70 -8.77 5.45
CA LEU A 54 -6.63 -9.67 4.29
C LEU A 54 -5.35 -9.46 3.50
N TRP A 55 -4.95 -8.21 3.29
CA TRP A 55 -3.72 -7.85 2.62
C TRP A 55 -2.50 -8.32 3.40
N ALA A 56 -2.41 -8.00 4.70
CA ALA A 56 -1.30 -8.42 5.56
C ALA A 56 -1.17 -9.94 5.66
N ALA A 57 -2.30 -10.65 5.73
CA ALA A 57 -2.32 -12.12 5.71
C ALA A 57 -1.83 -12.68 4.36
N GLY A 58 -2.17 -12.05 3.23
CA GLY A 58 -1.65 -12.43 1.91
C GLY A 58 -0.13 -12.22 1.78
N ILE A 59 0.39 -11.07 2.25
CA ILE A 59 1.84 -10.83 2.31
C ILE A 59 2.53 -11.86 3.22
N THR A 60 1.92 -12.22 4.34
CA THR A 60 2.42 -13.27 5.23
C THR A 60 2.45 -14.63 4.53
N ALA A 61 1.42 -14.96 3.75
CA ALA A 61 1.39 -16.19 2.96
C ALA A 61 2.53 -16.23 1.93
N TYR A 62 2.85 -15.12 1.25
CA TYR A 62 4.03 -15.03 0.37
C TYR A 62 5.32 -15.33 1.13
N ASN A 63 5.50 -14.75 2.31
CA ASN A 63 6.69 -15.00 3.13
C ASN A 63 6.80 -16.46 3.57
N VAL A 64 5.67 -17.13 3.88
CA VAL A 64 5.65 -18.56 4.19
C VAL A 64 6.11 -19.39 2.98
N VAL A 65 5.63 -19.06 1.77
CA VAL A 65 6.09 -19.72 0.53
C VAL A 65 7.60 -19.53 0.36
N TYR A 66 8.10 -18.30 0.46
CA TYR A 66 9.53 -18.03 0.30
C TYR A 66 10.40 -18.74 1.34
N ALA A 67 9.95 -18.80 2.60
CA ALA A 67 10.62 -19.53 3.67
C ALA A 67 10.66 -21.05 3.44
N ARG A 68 9.64 -21.59 2.77
CA ARG A 68 9.57 -23.02 2.44
C ARG A 68 10.41 -23.39 1.21
N ILE A 69 10.69 -22.44 0.31
CA ILE A 69 11.57 -22.67 -0.85
C ILE A 69 13.01 -22.93 -0.37
N SER A 70 13.55 -22.07 0.50
CA SER A 70 14.85 -22.27 1.17
C SER A 70 15.11 -21.17 2.20
N THR A 71 16.05 -21.43 3.12
CA THR A 71 16.54 -20.43 4.08
C THR A 71 17.19 -19.24 3.35
N GLU A 72 17.92 -19.52 2.27
CA GLU A 72 18.58 -18.52 1.43
C GLU A 72 17.56 -17.64 0.70
N ALA A 73 16.45 -18.22 0.24
CA ALA A 73 15.37 -17.48 -0.42
C ALA A 73 14.73 -16.44 0.52
N ILE A 74 14.32 -16.84 1.74
CA ILE A 74 13.71 -15.90 2.68
C ILE A 74 14.71 -14.86 3.19
N ALA A 75 15.98 -15.23 3.36
CA ALA A 75 17.04 -14.26 3.68
C ALA A 75 17.18 -13.20 2.58
N ALA A 76 17.19 -13.61 1.31
CA ALA A 76 17.21 -12.70 0.18
C ALA A 76 15.98 -11.78 0.15
N MET A 77 14.78 -12.34 0.37
CA MET A 77 13.53 -11.56 0.41
C MET A 77 13.52 -10.52 1.53
N ASN A 78 14.13 -10.77 2.69
CA ASN A 78 14.26 -9.79 3.77
C ASN A 78 15.18 -8.62 3.40
N ILE A 79 16.25 -8.88 2.65
CA ILE A 79 17.12 -7.82 2.12
C ILE A 79 16.32 -6.96 1.13
N VAL A 80 15.63 -7.60 0.19
CA VAL A 80 14.83 -6.88 -0.81
C VAL A 80 13.68 -6.10 -0.18
N SER A 81 12.99 -6.67 0.81
CA SER A 81 11.88 -5.99 1.48
C SER A 81 12.33 -4.74 2.23
N THR A 82 13.57 -4.69 2.72
CA THR A 82 14.14 -3.48 3.32
C THR A 82 14.25 -2.36 2.28
N VAL A 83 14.76 -2.67 1.08
CA VAL A 83 14.85 -1.70 -0.02
C VAL A 83 13.47 -1.30 -0.52
N ASP A 84 12.55 -2.25 -0.63
CA ASP A 84 11.17 -2.02 -1.02
C ASP A 84 10.46 -1.05 -0.06
N ASN A 85 10.57 -1.26 1.25
CA ASN A 85 9.96 -0.39 2.27
C ASN A 85 10.48 1.06 2.19
N LEU A 86 11.78 1.25 1.91
CA LEU A 86 12.35 2.58 1.70
C LEU A 86 11.74 3.26 0.48
N ALA A 87 11.56 2.53 -0.62
CA ALA A 87 10.90 3.04 -1.82
C ALA A 87 9.42 3.35 -1.58
N LEU A 88 8.68 2.44 -0.94
CA LEU A 88 7.25 2.59 -0.64
C LEU A 88 6.96 3.81 0.22
N THR A 89 7.85 4.16 1.15
CA THR A 89 7.68 5.35 2.00
C THR A 89 7.48 6.63 1.18
N LEU A 90 8.16 6.77 0.04
CA LEU A 90 8.00 7.92 -0.86
C LEU A 90 6.60 7.93 -1.51
N PHE A 91 6.10 6.77 -1.94
CA PHE A 91 4.79 6.66 -2.60
C PHE A 91 3.62 6.81 -1.63
N ILE A 92 3.80 6.43 -0.36
CA ILE A 92 2.79 6.67 0.69
C ILE A 92 2.49 8.17 0.82
N GLY A 93 3.50 9.03 0.73
CA GLY A 93 3.32 10.49 0.75
C GLY A 93 2.41 11.00 -0.37
N ILE A 94 2.68 10.57 -1.61
CA ILE A 94 1.86 10.91 -2.79
C ILE A 94 0.45 10.35 -2.64
N THR A 95 0.33 9.10 -2.18
CA THR A 95 -0.94 8.41 -2.00
C THR A 95 -1.83 9.15 -1.00
N ASN A 96 -1.30 9.50 0.17
CA ASN A 96 -2.04 10.23 1.20
C ASN A 96 -2.44 11.63 0.73
N ALA A 97 -1.54 12.35 0.05
CA ALA A 97 -1.87 13.65 -0.54
C ALA A 97 -2.99 13.53 -1.58
N THR A 98 -2.97 12.47 -2.38
CA THR A 98 -4.02 12.17 -3.38
C THR A 98 -5.35 11.91 -2.70
N THR A 99 -5.40 11.07 -1.67
CA THR A 99 -6.62 10.80 -0.89
C THR A 99 -7.26 12.08 -0.37
N VAL A 100 -6.46 12.98 0.20
CA VAL A 100 -6.96 14.26 0.75
C VAL A 100 -7.44 15.20 -0.34
N LEU A 101 -6.65 15.40 -1.40
CA LEU A 101 -7.01 16.31 -2.50
C LEU A 101 -8.26 15.83 -3.24
N VAL A 102 -8.33 14.55 -3.56
CA VAL A 102 -9.47 13.94 -4.25
C VAL A 102 -10.71 13.99 -3.37
N GLY A 103 -10.63 13.52 -2.12
CA GLY A 103 -11.77 13.53 -1.20
C GLY A 103 -12.30 14.93 -0.92
N ASN A 104 -11.42 15.93 -0.79
CA ASN A 104 -11.82 17.32 -0.60
C ASN A 104 -12.58 17.89 -1.80
N ARG A 105 -12.09 17.65 -3.03
CA ARG A 105 -12.73 18.14 -4.25
C ARG A 105 -14.07 17.47 -4.52
N ILE A 106 -14.18 16.18 -4.26
CA ILE A 106 -15.47 15.45 -4.34
C ILE A 106 -16.46 16.02 -3.33
N GLY A 107 -16.02 16.25 -2.07
CA GLY A 107 -16.86 16.87 -1.05
C GLY A 107 -17.27 18.33 -1.36
N ALA A 108 -16.57 19.00 -2.28
CA ALA A 108 -16.91 20.33 -2.79
C ALA A 108 -17.80 20.29 -4.05
N GLY A 109 -18.16 19.10 -4.56
CA GLY A 109 -18.90 18.93 -5.81
C GLY A 109 -18.06 19.19 -7.08
N GLU A 110 -16.73 19.23 -6.96
CA GLU A 110 -15.79 19.52 -8.04
C GLU A 110 -15.19 18.24 -8.65
N ASP A 111 -16.04 17.35 -9.17
CA ASP A 111 -15.65 16.01 -9.66
C ASP A 111 -14.57 16.03 -10.76
N GLU A 112 -14.61 17.02 -11.64
CA GLU A 112 -13.60 17.18 -12.70
C GLU A 112 -12.22 17.46 -12.11
N GLU A 113 -12.14 18.34 -11.11
CA GLU A 113 -10.88 18.62 -10.42
C GLU A 113 -10.40 17.40 -9.64
N ALA A 114 -11.30 16.68 -8.97
CA ALA A 114 -10.96 15.43 -8.30
C ALA A 114 -10.31 14.42 -9.26
N PHE A 115 -10.89 14.24 -10.45
CA PHE A 115 -10.31 13.39 -11.48
C PHE A 115 -8.93 13.88 -11.93
N ARG A 116 -8.77 15.20 -12.16
CA ARG A 116 -7.49 15.80 -12.56
C ARG A 116 -6.40 15.62 -11.50
N TYR A 117 -6.71 15.78 -10.22
CA TYR A 117 -5.76 15.50 -9.14
C TYR A 117 -5.37 14.03 -9.11
N GLY A 118 -6.33 13.10 -9.19
CA GLY A 118 -6.04 11.66 -9.28
C GLY A 118 -5.11 11.32 -10.45
N ALA A 119 -5.36 11.90 -11.63
CA ALA A 119 -4.56 11.64 -12.83
C ALA A 119 -3.14 12.23 -12.71
N ARG A 120 -3.02 13.46 -12.21
CA ARG A 120 -1.72 14.12 -11.97
C ARG A 120 -0.88 13.40 -10.94
N SER A 121 -1.48 13.00 -9.83
CA SER A 121 -0.80 12.22 -8.79
C SER A 121 -0.33 10.87 -9.33
N THR A 122 -1.16 10.19 -10.13
CA THR A 122 -0.80 8.92 -10.76
C THR A 122 0.37 9.10 -11.73
N GLY A 123 0.36 10.15 -12.55
CA GLY A 123 1.48 10.50 -13.43
C GLY A 123 2.77 10.80 -12.65
N LEU A 124 2.69 11.63 -11.60
CA LEU A 124 3.82 11.96 -10.72
C LEU A 124 4.40 10.71 -10.05
N SER A 125 3.53 9.86 -9.50
CA SER A 125 3.90 8.59 -8.85
C SER A 125 4.66 7.68 -9.82
N THR A 126 4.24 7.63 -11.08
CA THR A 126 4.88 6.82 -12.12
C THR A 126 6.28 7.32 -12.45
N VAL A 127 6.43 8.63 -12.69
CA VAL A 127 7.73 9.23 -12.99
C VAL A 127 8.69 9.01 -11.82
N LEU A 128 8.23 9.25 -10.59
CA LEU A 128 9.04 9.01 -9.40
C LEU A 128 9.41 7.53 -9.27
N ALA A 129 8.48 6.61 -9.56
CA ALA A 129 8.76 5.18 -9.47
C ALA A 129 9.75 4.68 -10.51
N LEU A 130 9.74 5.24 -11.72
CA LEU A 130 10.76 4.94 -12.73
C LEU A 130 12.15 5.45 -12.29
N LEU A 131 12.21 6.65 -11.69
CA LEU A 131 13.46 7.20 -11.15
C LEU A 131 14.00 6.37 -9.97
N VAL A 132 13.14 6.04 -9.02
CA VAL A 132 13.49 5.21 -7.86
C VAL A 132 13.86 3.79 -8.29
N GLY A 133 13.13 3.21 -9.25
CA GLY A 133 13.46 1.91 -9.84
C GLY A 133 14.85 1.93 -10.49
N GLY A 134 15.14 2.96 -11.30
CA GLY A 134 16.47 3.18 -11.86
C GLY A 134 17.56 3.30 -10.79
N LEU A 135 17.29 4.06 -9.72
CA LEU A 135 18.21 4.19 -8.59
C LEU A 135 18.45 2.85 -7.88
N ILE A 136 17.41 2.03 -7.67
CA ILE A 136 17.55 0.69 -7.10
C ILE A 136 18.43 -0.19 -7.99
N LEU A 137 18.29 -0.13 -9.31
CA LEU A 137 19.13 -0.90 -10.24
C LEU A 137 20.61 -0.50 -10.15
N LEU A 138 20.89 0.80 -10.07
CA LEU A 138 22.25 1.31 -9.93
C LEU A 138 22.85 0.97 -8.55
N ALA A 139 22.02 1.05 -7.50
CA ALA A 139 22.43 0.83 -6.12
C ALA A 139 22.44 -0.66 -5.71
N ARG A 140 21.92 -1.59 -6.53
CA ARG A 140 21.75 -2.99 -6.12
C ARG A 140 23.06 -3.65 -5.67
N ASN A 141 24.14 -3.47 -6.42
CA ASN A 141 25.44 -4.09 -6.12
C ASN A 141 26.06 -3.53 -4.83
N PRO A 142 26.19 -2.19 -4.64
CA PRO A 142 26.73 -1.66 -3.40
C PRO A 142 25.84 -1.96 -2.20
N VAL A 143 24.50 -1.95 -2.35
CA VAL A 143 23.58 -2.32 -1.28
C VAL A 143 23.80 -3.78 -0.86
N LEU A 144 23.86 -4.71 -1.82
CA LEU A 144 24.08 -6.13 -1.51
C LEU A 144 25.46 -6.40 -0.91
N ALA A 145 26.49 -5.62 -1.27
CA ALA A 145 27.82 -5.73 -0.69
C ALA A 145 27.88 -5.36 0.80
N LEU A 146 26.90 -4.62 1.32
CA LEU A 146 26.80 -4.31 2.76
C LEU A 146 26.37 -5.53 3.59
N TYR A 147 25.72 -6.52 2.95
CA TYR A 147 25.23 -7.71 3.63
C TYR A 147 26.29 -8.82 3.58
N LYS A 148 26.74 -9.26 4.75
CA LYS A 148 27.64 -10.42 4.90
C LYS A 148 26.82 -11.71 4.89
N VAL A 149 26.44 -12.17 3.70
CA VAL A 149 25.61 -13.37 3.48
C VAL A 149 26.24 -14.29 2.42
N SER A 150 25.68 -15.49 2.25
CA SER A 150 26.19 -16.44 1.26
C SER A 150 26.02 -15.93 -0.18
N PRO A 151 26.86 -16.40 -1.14
CA PRO A 151 26.75 -16.02 -2.54
C PRO A 151 25.36 -16.30 -3.14
N ASP A 152 24.70 -17.37 -2.71
CA ASP A 152 23.36 -17.74 -3.18
C ASP A 152 22.30 -16.71 -2.77
N VAL A 153 22.37 -16.21 -1.53
CA VAL A 153 21.49 -15.13 -1.04
C VAL A 153 21.70 -13.86 -1.85
N ILE A 154 22.95 -13.50 -2.15
CA ILE A 154 23.28 -12.33 -2.97
C ILE A 154 22.69 -12.51 -4.38
N GLN A 155 22.84 -13.68 -4.99
CA GLN A 155 22.32 -13.94 -6.33
C GLN A 155 20.79 -13.86 -6.38
N TYR A 156 20.10 -14.44 -5.40
CA TYR A 156 18.65 -14.35 -5.29
C TYR A 156 18.21 -12.90 -5.09
N ALA A 157 18.77 -12.19 -4.12
CA ALA A 157 18.40 -10.81 -3.84
C ALA A 157 18.66 -9.91 -5.06
N HIS A 158 19.79 -10.10 -5.76
CA HIS A 158 20.11 -9.36 -6.98
C HIS A 158 19.05 -9.54 -8.09
N ARG A 159 18.59 -10.77 -8.32
CA ARG A 159 17.55 -11.06 -9.33
C ARG A 159 16.18 -10.54 -8.91
N VAL A 160 15.82 -10.68 -7.64
CA VAL A 160 14.55 -10.16 -7.11
C VAL A 160 14.55 -8.61 -7.15
N MET A 161 15.66 -7.95 -6.81
CA MET A 161 15.77 -6.47 -6.91
C MET A 161 15.61 -5.98 -8.35
N LEU A 162 16.11 -6.72 -9.34
CA LEU A 162 15.88 -6.41 -10.76
C LEU A 162 14.39 -6.43 -11.10
N ILE A 163 13.67 -7.47 -10.65
CA ILE A 163 12.22 -7.59 -10.87
C ILE A 163 11.48 -6.47 -10.13
N LEU A 164 11.80 -6.25 -8.85
CA LEU A 164 11.21 -5.18 -8.04
C LEU A 164 11.35 -3.82 -8.75
N ALA A 165 12.57 -3.46 -9.16
CA ALA A 165 12.81 -2.19 -9.83
C ALA A 165 12.05 -2.06 -11.16
N SER A 166 11.90 -3.16 -11.91
CA SER A 166 11.18 -3.19 -13.18
C SER A 166 9.66 -3.03 -13.01
N PHE A 167 9.11 -3.51 -11.89
CA PHE A 167 7.68 -3.46 -11.57
C PHE A 167 7.31 -2.37 -10.56
N LEU A 168 8.26 -1.59 -10.06
CA LEU A 168 8.02 -0.58 -9.04
C LEU A 168 6.99 0.47 -9.47
N TRP A 169 6.99 0.83 -10.76
CA TRP A 169 6.02 1.76 -11.31
C TRP A 169 4.58 1.23 -11.27
N VAL A 170 4.38 -0.08 -11.50
CA VAL A 170 3.06 -0.73 -11.41
C VAL A 170 2.56 -0.64 -9.97
N ARG A 171 3.41 -0.98 -9.00
CA ARG A 171 3.05 -0.95 -7.57
C ARG A 171 2.75 0.47 -7.10
N ALA A 172 3.56 1.46 -7.51
CA ALA A 172 3.33 2.86 -7.18
C ALA A 172 2.00 3.38 -7.75
N GLN A 173 1.63 2.97 -8.97
CA GLN A 173 0.34 3.29 -9.56
C GLN A 173 -0.82 2.60 -8.82
N ASN A 174 -0.70 1.31 -8.49
CA ASN A 174 -1.72 0.61 -7.70
C ASN A 174 -1.98 1.30 -6.37
N MET A 175 -0.94 1.70 -5.64
CA MET A 175 -1.11 2.46 -4.39
C MET A 175 -1.85 3.78 -4.63
N THR A 176 -1.43 4.56 -5.62
CA THR A 176 -2.00 5.89 -5.88
C THR A 176 -3.44 5.80 -6.39
N LEU A 177 -3.77 4.82 -7.22
CA LEU A 177 -5.13 4.62 -7.74
C LEU A 177 -6.05 4.00 -6.70
N ILE A 178 -5.65 2.89 -6.09
CA ILE A 178 -6.52 2.12 -5.20
C ILE A 178 -6.68 2.83 -3.86
N VAL A 179 -5.57 3.14 -3.19
CA VAL A 179 -5.59 3.77 -1.87
C VAL A 179 -5.76 5.29 -1.99
N GLY A 180 -5.09 5.91 -2.96
CA GLY A 180 -5.19 7.35 -3.17
C GLY A 180 -6.55 7.77 -3.71
N ALA A 181 -6.87 7.36 -4.94
CA ALA A 181 -8.08 7.81 -5.64
C ALA A 181 -9.35 7.05 -5.23
N PHE A 182 -9.40 5.71 -5.29
CA PHE A 182 -10.65 4.98 -5.08
C PHE A 182 -11.12 5.01 -3.63
N ARG A 183 -10.25 4.74 -2.65
CA ARG A 183 -10.61 4.90 -1.23
C ARG A 183 -10.92 6.35 -0.89
N GLY A 184 -10.13 7.31 -1.41
CA GLY A 184 -10.34 8.74 -1.18
C GLY A 184 -11.62 9.29 -1.83
N GLY A 185 -12.05 8.71 -2.95
CA GLY A 185 -13.27 9.08 -3.68
C GLY A 185 -14.51 8.29 -3.28
N GLY A 186 -14.43 7.44 -2.25
CA GLY A 186 -15.57 6.72 -1.70
C GLY A 186 -15.86 5.34 -2.33
N ASP A 187 -15.13 4.92 -3.36
CA ASP A 187 -15.23 3.59 -3.97
C ASP A 187 -14.45 2.52 -3.20
N THR A 188 -14.74 2.41 -1.90
CA THR A 188 -14.04 1.53 -0.96
C THR A 188 -14.28 0.05 -1.25
N ARG A 189 -15.43 -0.32 -1.83
CA ARG A 189 -15.75 -1.70 -2.20
C ARG A 189 -14.90 -2.19 -3.36
N PHE A 190 -14.73 -1.37 -4.39
CA PHE A 190 -13.84 -1.71 -5.50
C PHE A 190 -12.38 -1.75 -5.06
N ALA A 191 -11.97 -0.82 -4.20
CA ALA A 191 -10.63 -0.87 -3.59
C ALA A 191 -10.40 -2.16 -2.79
N LEU A 192 -11.38 -2.59 -2.00
CA LEU A 192 -11.33 -3.86 -1.27
C LEU A 192 -11.20 -5.06 -2.20
N PHE A 193 -11.94 -5.07 -3.32
CA PHE A 193 -11.82 -6.11 -4.34
C PHE A 193 -10.40 -6.20 -4.90
N LEU A 194 -9.81 -5.07 -5.28
CA LEU A 194 -8.46 -5.05 -5.86
C LEU A 194 -7.37 -5.39 -4.84
N ASP A 195 -7.33 -4.75 -3.67
CA ASP A 195 -6.23 -4.97 -2.69
C ASP A 195 -6.39 -6.28 -1.92
N GLY A 196 -7.64 -6.64 -1.59
CA GLY A 196 -7.95 -7.74 -0.71
C GLY A 196 -8.25 -9.05 -1.45
N PHE A 197 -9.05 -9.05 -2.51
CA PHE A 197 -9.45 -10.32 -3.13
C PHE A 197 -8.45 -10.81 -4.18
N ILE A 198 -7.88 -9.93 -4.99
CA ILE A 198 -6.96 -10.32 -6.06
C ILE A 198 -5.69 -11.01 -5.50
N ILE A 199 -5.19 -10.56 -4.35
CA ILE A 199 -4.05 -11.23 -3.68
C ILE A 199 -4.37 -12.68 -3.31
N TRP A 200 -5.60 -12.99 -2.88
CA TRP A 200 -6.01 -14.35 -2.52
C TRP A 200 -6.47 -15.20 -3.71
N MET A 201 -7.03 -14.58 -4.75
CA MET A 201 -7.52 -15.29 -5.94
C MET A 201 -6.43 -15.60 -6.96
N LEU A 202 -5.41 -14.75 -7.05
CA LEU A 202 -4.37 -14.85 -8.05
C LEU A 202 -3.00 -14.95 -7.39
N GLY A 203 -2.66 -13.98 -6.54
CA GLY A 203 -1.34 -13.85 -5.95
C GLY A 203 -0.88 -15.08 -5.16
N VAL A 204 -1.60 -15.42 -4.09
CA VAL A 204 -1.29 -16.54 -3.18
C VAL A 204 -1.31 -17.88 -3.92
N PRO A 205 -2.32 -18.20 -4.75
CA PRO A 205 -2.29 -19.41 -5.58
C PRO A 205 -1.09 -19.48 -6.50
N LEU A 206 -0.74 -18.40 -7.21
CA LEU A 206 0.42 -18.38 -8.10
C LEU A 206 1.74 -18.55 -7.33
N ALA A 207 1.87 -17.92 -6.16
CA ALA A 207 3.03 -18.12 -5.30
C ALA A 207 3.14 -19.59 -4.85
N PHE A 208 2.02 -20.19 -4.43
CA PHE A 208 1.97 -21.59 -3.99
C PHE A 208 2.30 -22.56 -5.13
N LEU A 209 1.69 -22.37 -6.31
CA LEU A 209 1.99 -23.17 -7.50
C LEU A 209 3.45 -23.04 -7.92
N GLY A 210 3.97 -21.82 -7.95
CA GLY A 210 5.37 -21.55 -8.29
C GLY A 210 6.34 -22.22 -7.32
N GLY A 211 6.10 -22.09 -6.01
CA GLY A 211 7.00 -22.61 -4.97
C GLY A 211 6.91 -24.12 -4.75
N PHE A 212 5.70 -24.68 -4.68
CA PHE A 212 5.49 -26.07 -4.24
C PHE A 212 5.19 -27.07 -5.36
N VAL A 213 4.61 -26.62 -6.47
CA VAL A 213 4.26 -27.52 -7.59
C VAL A 213 5.37 -27.49 -8.63
N PHE A 214 5.72 -26.30 -9.09
CA PHE A 214 6.73 -26.10 -10.12
C PHE A 214 8.16 -26.04 -9.58
N HIS A 215 8.33 -25.97 -8.25
CA HIS A 215 9.64 -25.91 -7.58
C HIS A 215 10.54 -24.82 -8.15
N LEU A 216 9.96 -23.67 -8.46
CA LEU A 216 10.66 -22.57 -9.10
C LEU A 216 11.57 -21.86 -8.09
N PRO A 217 12.74 -21.37 -8.54
CA PRO A 217 13.56 -20.45 -7.77
C PRO A 217 12.77 -19.21 -7.32
N VAL A 218 13.15 -18.66 -6.16
CA VAL A 218 12.42 -17.56 -5.49
C VAL A 218 12.17 -16.35 -6.39
N TYR A 219 13.09 -16.01 -7.29
CA TYR A 219 12.92 -14.85 -8.19
C TYR A 219 11.82 -15.08 -9.24
N TRP A 220 11.60 -16.31 -9.72
CA TRP A 220 10.49 -16.62 -10.60
C TRP A 220 9.16 -16.63 -9.86
N VAL A 221 9.14 -17.14 -8.61
CA VAL A 221 7.95 -17.06 -7.75
C VAL A 221 7.60 -15.59 -7.45
N TYR A 222 8.60 -14.75 -7.18
CA TYR A 222 8.39 -13.32 -7.02
C TYR A 222 7.85 -12.65 -8.28
N LEU A 223 8.32 -13.04 -9.47
CA LEU A 223 7.76 -12.54 -10.74
C LEU A 223 6.29 -12.95 -10.91
N LEU A 224 5.92 -14.17 -10.54
CA LEU A 224 4.52 -14.60 -10.54
C LEU A 224 3.67 -13.75 -9.58
N VAL A 225 4.20 -13.40 -8.42
CA VAL A 225 3.54 -12.45 -7.51
C VAL A 225 3.45 -11.05 -8.14
N MET A 226 4.45 -10.58 -8.88
CA MET A 226 4.32 -9.30 -9.60
C MET A 226 3.27 -9.30 -10.72
N SER A 227 2.92 -10.48 -11.27
CA SER A 227 1.82 -10.58 -12.26
C SER A 227 0.46 -10.24 -11.65
N GLU A 228 0.30 -10.46 -10.34
CA GLU A 228 -0.88 -10.05 -9.59
C GLU A 228 -0.98 -8.52 -9.48
N GLU A 229 0.13 -7.84 -9.21
CA GLU A 229 0.21 -6.38 -9.25
C GLU A 229 -0.10 -5.82 -10.66
N ALA A 230 0.39 -6.46 -11.71
CA ALA A 230 0.04 -6.09 -13.09
C ALA A 230 -1.46 -6.28 -13.36
N THR A 231 -2.08 -7.32 -12.80
CA THR A 231 -3.52 -7.57 -12.94
C THR A 231 -4.34 -6.49 -12.24
N LYS A 232 -4.01 -6.14 -10.99
CA LYS A 232 -4.62 -5.01 -10.27
C LYS A 232 -4.55 -3.72 -11.09
N TYR A 233 -3.39 -3.46 -11.67
CA TYR A 233 -3.17 -2.28 -12.49
C TYR A 233 -4.12 -2.25 -13.70
N ILE A 234 -4.15 -3.33 -14.49
CA ILE A 234 -5.03 -3.45 -15.65
C ILE A 234 -6.50 -3.28 -15.27
N LEU A 235 -6.94 -3.86 -14.15
CA LEU A 235 -8.32 -3.74 -13.68
C LEU A 235 -8.66 -2.35 -13.12
N SER A 236 -7.67 -1.65 -12.55
CA SER A 236 -7.85 -0.31 -12.00
C SER A 236 -8.05 0.75 -13.09
N LEU A 237 -7.41 0.61 -14.26
CA LEU A 237 -7.44 1.63 -15.32
C LEU A 237 -8.86 1.91 -15.87
N PRO A 238 -9.65 0.91 -16.33
CA PRO A 238 -11.00 1.15 -16.81
C PRO A 238 -11.88 1.80 -15.74
N ARG A 239 -11.74 1.37 -14.48
CA ARG A 239 -12.50 1.97 -13.38
C ARG A 239 -12.12 3.44 -13.22
N PHE A 240 -10.83 3.76 -13.19
CA PHE A 240 -10.33 5.12 -13.04
C PHE A 240 -10.84 6.04 -14.15
N PHE A 241 -10.68 5.65 -15.41
CA PHE A 241 -11.14 6.47 -16.55
C PHE A 241 -12.66 6.55 -16.68
N SER A 242 -13.41 5.55 -16.17
CA SER A 242 -14.87 5.60 -16.17
C SER A 242 -15.46 6.61 -15.19
N ARG A 243 -14.65 7.19 -14.28
CA ARG A 243 -15.06 8.13 -13.22
C ARG A 243 -16.10 7.60 -12.23
N LYS A 244 -16.58 6.36 -12.40
CA LYS A 244 -17.54 5.67 -11.50
C LYS A 244 -17.03 5.46 -10.07
N TRP A 245 -15.79 5.81 -9.80
CA TRP A 245 -15.19 5.73 -8.48
C TRP A 245 -15.42 7.01 -7.65
N ILE A 246 -15.85 8.11 -8.28
CA ILE A 246 -16.18 9.38 -7.63
C ILE A 246 -17.58 9.25 -7.03
N HIS A 247 -17.66 9.14 -5.71
CA HIS A 247 -18.91 9.08 -4.96
C HIS A 247 -18.99 10.23 -3.97
N ASP A 248 -20.01 11.08 -4.11
CA ASP A 248 -20.32 12.11 -3.11
C ASP A 248 -20.97 11.48 -1.88
N LEU A 249 -20.15 11.23 -0.86
CA LEU A 249 -20.61 10.68 0.42
C LEU A 249 -21.40 11.71 1.24
N ALA A 250 -21.28 13.02 0.97
CA ALA A 250 -21.99 14.06 1.72
C ALA A 250 -23.50 14.07 1.41
N GLN A 251 -23.88 13.74 0.17
CA GLN A 251 -25.29 13.55 -0.22
C GLN A 251 -25.90 12.26 0.37
N THR A 252 -25.09 11.26 0.68
CA THR A 252 -25.60 9.97 1.18
C THR A 252 -25.97 10.00 2.68
N VAL A 253 -25.43 10.96 3.44
CA VAL A 253 -25.66 11.12 4.89
C VAL A 253 -26.73 12.18 5.20
N SER A 254 -27.20 12.92 4.19
CA SER A 254 -28.24 13.97 4.32
C SER A 254 -29.67 13.47 4.10
N VAL A 255 -29.89 12.14 4.19
CA VAL A 255 -31.22 11.50 4.13
C VAL A 255 -31.54 10.83 5.46
#